data_AF-A0A8H3AG85-F1
#
_entry.id   AF-A0A8H3AG85-F1
#
_cell.length_a   1.000
_cell.length_b   1.000
_cell.length_c   1.000
_cell.angle_alpha   90.00
_cell.angle_beta   90.00
_cell.angle_gamma   90.00
#
_symmetry.space_group_name_H-M   'P 1'
#
loop_
_entity.id
_entity.type
_entity.pdbx_description
1 polymer ?
#
loop_
_entity_poly.entity_id
_entity_poly.type
_entity_poly.pdbx_seq_one_letter_code
_entity_poly.pdbx_strand_id
1 'polypeptide(L)'
;MLSMPTNDKTDGTAINPIVIPPELCTDIAFTILCVYLYPSRIGCYALVERFELNFWEDVLKAAYTLKLVPTLIRILGELQAYPVIPSKAAMFLRIALSYKEAPRFLMFKGLHALAYRHQPITPEEAGILGEKGVHLITYTREKIREILHTLIEGGSPDIEGVPELLNQLGNRRWEVFAQILDNMSPSDEKSKKDPRNIFTMCPFAKMCGHCAQHEKTHQYLFQAVFNRVIHDCIMELFPIPSAPNIQTHWSETQTNELGIQANEPDTHTNTEN
;
A
#
# COMPACT_ATOMS: atom_id res chain seq x y z
N MET A 1 -25.52 17.01 1.43
CA MET A 1 -26.13 18.33 1.18
C MET A 1 -25.47 19.32 2.13
N LEU A 2 -24.61 20.21 1.64
CA LEU A 2 -24.15 21.35 2.44
C LEU A 2 -25.25 22.41 2.34
N SER A 3 -25.68 22.94 3.48
CA SER A 3 -26.77 23.92 3.60
C SER A 3 -26.57 25.11 2.67
N MET A 4 -27.68 25.61 2.12
CA MET A 4 -27.74 26.93 1.50
C MET A 4 -27.17 27.97 2.49
N PRO A 5 -26.39 28.97 2.03
CA PRO A 5 -25.92 30.03 2.91
C PRO A 5 -27.15 30.71 3.51
N THR A 6 -27.35 30.49 4.81
CA THR A 6 -28.33 31.18 5.61
C THR A 6 -27.91 32.63 5.69
N ASN A 7 -28.84 33.53 5.37
CA ASN A 7 -28.62 34.98 5.40
C ASN A 7 -28.58 35.52 6.84
N ASP A 8 -28.31 34.64 7.82
CA ASP A 8 -28.26 34.93 9.25
C ASP A 8 -26.83 35.29 9.64
N LYS A 9 -26.65 36.54 10.07
CA LYS A 9 -25.34 37.07 10.49
C LYS A 9 -24.86 36.51 11.82
N THR A 10 -25.68 35.74 12.52
CA THR A 10 -25.36 35.14 13.83
C THR A 10 -24.86 33.71 13.73
N ASP A 11 -24.98 33.07 12.58
CA ASP A 11 -24.46 31.71 12.36
C ASP A 11 -22.95 31.65 12.54
N GLY A 12 -22.47 30.66 13.32
CA GLY A 12 -21.06 30.49 13.63
C GLY A 12 -20.54 31.35 14.79
N THR A 13 -21.42 32.05 15.50
CA THR A 13 -21.06 32.79 16.73
C THR A 13 -21.12 31.88 17.96
N ALA A 14 -20.60 32.36 19.10
CA ALA A 14 -20.72 31.64 20.37
C ALA A 14 -22.18 31.44 20.84
N ILE A 15 -23.11 32.27 20.36
CA ILE A 15 -24.54 32.22 20.70
C ILE A 15 -25.30 31.26 19.76
N ASN A 16 -24.83 31.12 18.52
CA ASN A 16 -25.41 30.22 17.52
C ASN A 16 -24.27 29.48 16.77
N PRO A 17 -23.66 28.47 17.42
CA PRO A 17 -22.50 27.78 16.85
C PRO A 17 -22.89 26.88 15.68
N ILE A 18 -21.99 26.75 14.71
CA ILE A 18 -22.13 25.73 13.67
C ILE A 18 -21.91 24.36 14.32
N VAL A 19 -22.95 23.54 14.34
CA VAL A 19 -22.88 22.17 14.84
C VAL A 19 -22.60 21.24 13.68
N ILE A 20 -21.47 20.55 13.72
CA ILE A 20 -21.16 19.47 12.79
C ILE A 20 -21.65 18.16 13.41
N PRO A 21 -22.58 17.44 12.77
CA PRO A 21 -23.04 16.15 13.26
C PRO A 21 -21.87 15.15 13.37
N PRO A 22 -21.78 14.35 14.45
CA PRO A 22 -20.71 13.36 14.62
C PRO A 22 -20.63 12.34 13.48
N GLU A 23 -21.76 12.08 12.80
CA GLU A 23 -21.82 11.18 11.66
C GLU A 23 -21.07 11.72 10.43
N LEU A 24 -20.85 13.04 10.36
CA LEU A 24 -20.09 13.70 9.28
C LEU A 24 -18.64 13.92 9.65
N CYS A 25 -18.36 14.21 10.92
CA CYS A 25 -17.01 14.47 11.41
C CYS A 25 -16.96 14.19 12.92
N THR A 26 -16.17 13.20 13.33
CA THR A 26 -15.91 12.96 14.76
C THR A 26 -15.07 14.09 15.34
N ASP A 27 -15.10 14.24 16.66
CA ASP A 27 -14.25 15.19 17.40
C ASP A 27 -12.75 14.97 17.12
N ILE A 28 -12.32 13.72 17.04
CA ILE A 28 -10.94 13.34 16.69
C ILE A 28 -10.63 13.75 15.24
N ALA A 29 -11.49 13.38 14.28
CA ALA A 29 -11.28 13.73 12.87
C ALA A 29 -11.24 15.25 12.69
N PHE A 30 -12.15 15.99 13.34
CA PHE A 30 -12.20 17.43 13.33
C PHE A 30 -10.90 18.04 13.88
N THR A 31 -10.43 17.54 15.02
CA THR A 31 -9.19 18.01 15.65
C THR A 31 -7.99 17.82 14.72
N ILE A 32 -7.85 16.65 14.10
CA ILE A 32 -6.78 16.35 13.14
C ILE A 32 -6.88 17.30 11.93
N LEU A 33 -8.08 17.49 11.37
CA LEU A 33 -8.29 18.40 10.24
C LEU A 33 -7.94 19.86 10.60
N CYS A 34 -8.26 20.31 11.81
CA CYS A 34 -7.85 21.62 12.30
C CYS A 34 -6.33 21.77 12.36
N VAL A 35 -5.57 20.73 12.72
CA VAL A 35 -4.09 20.77 12.69
C VAL A 35 -3.57 20.96 11.26
N TYR A 36 -4.22 20.35 10.27
CA TYR A 36 -3.87 20.57 8.86
C TYR A 36 -4.22 21.97 8.36
N LEU A 37 -5.38 22.49 8.75
CA LEU A 37 -5.88 23.80 8.31
C LEU A 37 -5.15 24.96 8.99
N TYR A 38 -4.79 24.79 10.25
CA TYR A 38 -4.15 25.81 11.09
C TYR A 38 -2.85 25.28 11.70
N PRO A 39 -1.82 25.00 10.87
CA PRO A 39 -0.57 24.44 11.37
C PRO A 39 0.15 25.47 12.25
N SER A 40 0.57 25.05 13.44
CA SER A 40 1.31 25.89 14.39
C SER A 40 2.73 26.24 13.93
N ARG A 41 3.29 25.49 12.96
CA ARG A 41 4.56 25.76 12.29
C ARG A 41 4.46 25.41 10.81
N ILE A 42 4.88 26.32 9.94
CA ILE A 42 4.94 26.10 8.49
C ILE A 42 6.19 25.25 8.19
N GLY A 43 6.04 24.14 7.45
CA GLY A 43 7.16 23.38 6.90
C GLY A 43 7.76 22.27 7.77
N CYS A 44 7.04 21.70 8.75
CA CYS A 44 7.61 20.65 9.60
C CYS A 44 6.74 19.39 9.71
N TYR A 45 7.32 18.26 9.28
CA TYR A 45 6.92 16.85 9.39
C TYR A 45 5.61 16.44 8.71
N ALA A 46 5.58 15.20 8.19
CA ALA A 46 4.36 14.56 7.76
C ALA A 46 3.43 14.45 8.98
N LEU A 47 2.28 15.12 8.93
CA LEU A 47 1.31 15.09 10.02
C LEU A 47 0.70 13.68 10.13
N VAL A 48 0.74 12.90 9.05
CA VAL A 48 0.35 11.48 9.05
C VAL A 48 1.07 10.67 10.12
N GLU A 49 2.35 10.92 10.37
CA GLU A 49 3.16 10.17 11.34
C GLU A 49 2.85 10.53 12.81
N ARG A 50 2.13 11.64 13.04
CA ARG A 50 1.82 12.13 14.39
C ARG A 50 0.54 11.55 14.97
N PHE A 51 -0.29 10.94 14.13
CA PHE A 51 -1.57 10.37 14.54
C PHE A 51 -1.62 8.88 14.25
N GLU A 52 -2.37 8.15 15.06
CA GLU A 52 -2.54 6.71 14.88
C GLU A 52 -3.27 6.38 13.57
N LEU A 53 -2.92 5.24 12.95
CA LEU A 53 -3.46 4.87 11.65
C LEU A 53 -4.98 4.64 11.67
N ASN A 54 -5.53 4.16 12.79
CA ASN A 54 -6.96 3.92 12.98
C ASN A 54 -7.84 5.16 12.78
N PHE A 55 -7.31 6.38 12.92
CA PHE A 55 -8.09 7.61 12.75
C PHE A 55 -8.25 8.05 11.29
N TRP A 56 -7.37 7.62 10.37
CA TRP A 56 -7.35 8.18 9.01
C TRP A 56 -8.56 7.80 8.17
N GLU A 57 -9.23 6.68 8.46
CA GLU A 57 -10.48 6.34 7.78
C GLU A 57 -11.52 7.47 7.97
N ASP A 58 -11.73 7.90 9.21
CA ASP A 58 -12.71 8.93 9.55
C ASP A 58 -12.25 10.32 9.12
N VAL A 59 -10.94 10.61 9.22
CA VAL A 59 -10.36 11.87 8.74
C VAL A 59 -10.56 12.04 7.24
N LEU A 60 -10.30 11.01 6.43
CA LEU A 60 -10.48 11.08 4.98
C LEU A 60 -11.95 11.25 4.60
N LYS A 61 -12.86 10.51 5.25
CA LYS A 61 -14.32 10.66 5.05
C LYS A 61 -14.80 12.06 5.43
N ALA A 62 -14.33 12.60 6.56
CA ALA A 62 -14.67 13.94 7.01
C ALA A 62 -14.13 15.01 6.05
N ALA A 63 -12.86 14.92 5.65
CA ALA A 63 -12.25 15.84 4.68
C ALA A 63 -13.02 15.86 3.36
N TYR A 64 -13.41 14.70 2.85
CA TYR A 64 -14.22 14.58 1.64
C TYR A 64 -15.62 15.20 1.84
N THR A 65 -16.32 14.83 2.92
CA THR A 65 -17.67 15.30 3.24
C THR A 65 -17.75 16.82 3.39
N LEU A 66 -16.73 17.40 4.05
CA LEU A 66 -16.59 18.83 4.27
C LEU A 66 -15.97 19.57 3.07
N LYS A 67 -15.68 18.85 1.97
CA LYS A 67 -15.10 19.38 0.72
C LYS A 67 -13.76 20.09 0.91
N LEU A 68 -12.93 19.60 1.82
CA LEU A 68 -11.59 20.10 2.10
C LEU A 68 -10.58 19.53 1.09
N VAL A 69 -10.79 19.78 -0.21
CA VAL A 69 -10.04 19.14 -1.30
C VAL A 69 -8.52 19.33 -1.19
N PRO A 70 -7.97 20.53 -0.93
CA PRO A 70 -6.51 20.70 -0.79
C PRO A 70 -5.94 19.91 0.39
N THR A 71 -6.66 19.87 1.52
CA THR A 71 -6.27 19.11 2.71
C THR A 71 -6.28 17.61 2.42
N LEU A 72 -7.31 17.13 1.73
CA LEU A 72 -7.42 15.74 1.31
C LEU A 72 -6.24 15.32 0.40
N ILE A 73 -5.91 16.12 -0.61
CA ILE A 73 -4.77 15.86 -1.50
C ILE A 73 -3.47 15.77 -0.69
N ARG A 74 -3.27 16.70 0.25
CA ARG A 74 -2.10 16.69 1.12
C ARG A 74 -2.02 15.44 1.99
N ILE A 75 -3.11 15.05 2.66
CA ILE A 75 -3.16 13.85 3.49
C ILE A 75 -2.85 12.60 2.65
N LEU A 76 -3.44 12.49 1.46
CA LEU A 76 -3.20 11.37 0.55
C LEU A 76 -1.74 11.31 0.08
N GLY A 77 -1.12 12.46 -0.22
CA GLY A 77 0.30 12.54 -0.55
C GLY A 77 1.21 12.14 0.63
N GLU A 78 0.87 12.54 1.85
CA GLU A 78 1.61 12.10 3.05
C GLU A 78 1.43 10.59 3.31
N LEU A 79 0.22 10.04 3.12
CA LEU A 79 -0.02 8.59 3.16
C LEU A 79 0.71 7.84 2.03
N GLN A 80 0.90 8.47 0.87
CA GLN A 80 1.73 7.93 -0.22
C GLN A 80 3.19 7.83 0.20
N ALA A 81 3.72 8.83 0.91
CA ALA A 81 5.09 8.81 1.41
C ALA A 81 5.26 7.89 2.63
N TYR A 82 4.18 7.59 3.35
CA TYR A 82 4.22 6.80 4.58
C TYR A 82 4.86 5.41 4.35
N PRO A 83 5.87 5.04 5.16
CA PRO A 83 6.48 3.71 5.11
C PRO A 83 5.52 2.69 5.75
N VAL A 84 5.03 1.74 4.96
CA VAL A 84 4.11 0.72 5.47
C VAL A 84 4.86 -0.20 6.44
N ILE A 85 4.57 -0.03 7.72
CA ILE A 85 5.07 -0.91 8.78
C ILE A 85 4.33 -2.25 8.67
N PRO A 86 5.03 -3.41 8.59
CA PRO A 86 4.38 -4.71 8.39
C PRO A 86 3.26 -5.03 9.39
N SER A 87 3.46 -4.70 10.67
CA SER A 87 2.46 -4.90 11.74
C SER A 87 1.22 -4.01 11.62
N LYS A 88 1.26 -2.98 10.77
CA LYS A 88 0.15 -2.06 10.51
C LYS A 88 -0.40 -2.16 9.09
N ALA A 89 0.12 -3.05 8.27
CA ALA A 89 -0.28 -3.18 6.86
C ALA A 89 -1.78 -3.48 6.69
N ALA A 90 -2.37 -4.29 7.59
CA ALA A 90 -3.81 -4.56 7.60
C ALA A 90 -4.65 -3.30 7.80
N MET A 91 -4.25 -2.45 8.75
CA MET A 91 -4.91 -1.16 9.00
C MET A 91 -4.76 -0.22 7.80
N PHE A 92 -3.56 -0.18 7.21
CA PHE A 92 -3.29 0.64 6.02
C PHE A 92 -4.17 0.24 4.83
N LEU A 93 -4.26 -1.07 4.56
CA LEU A 93 -5.15 -1.57 3.51
C LEU A 93 -6.63 -1.32 3.85
N ARG A 94 -7.02 -1.46 5.11
CA ARG A 94 -8.39 -1.16 5.56
C ARG A 94 -8.78 0.29 5.28
N ILE A 95 -7.90 1.26 5.54
CA ILE A 95 -8.14 2.68 5.18
C ILE A 95 -8.42 2.80 3.68
N ALA A 96 -7.57 2.20 2.85
CA ALA A 96 -7.69 2.25 1.39
C ALA A 96 -8.97 1.61 0.86
N LEU A 97 -9.45 0.54 1.50
CA LEU A 97 -10.69 -0.15 1.10
C LEU A 97 -11.96 0.56 1.58
N SER A 98 -11.85 1.37 2.62
CA SER A 98 -13.01 2.02 3.26
C SER A 98 -13.32 3.39 2.67
N TYR A 99 -12.29 4.08 2.20
CA TYR A 99 -12.44 5.32 1.50
C TYR A 99 -12.71 5.05 0.02
N LYS A 100 -13.94 5.33 -0.43
CA LYS A 100 -14.43 4.97 -1.77
C LYS A 100 -13.58 5.57 -2.90
N GLU A 101 -13.04 6.75 -2.67
CA GLU A 101 -12.18 7.49 -3.61
C GLU A 101 -10.69 7.27 -3.32
N ALA A 102 -10.32 6.24 -2.55
CA ALA A 102 -8.93 5.97 -2.23
C ALA A 102 -8.09 5.77 -3.51
N PRO A 103 -6.96 6.49 -3.62
CA PRO A 103 -6.00 6.23 -4.67
C PRO A 103 -5.51 4.77 -4.63
N ARG A 104 -5.40 4.16 -5.80
CA ARG A 104 -4.99 2.75 -5.92
C ARG A 104 -3.61 2.46 -5.38
N PHE A 105 -2.71 3.45 -5.37
CA PHE A 105 -1.39 3.26 -4.78
C PHE A 105 -1.47 2.91 -3.28
N LEU A 106 -2.51 3.37 -2.55
CA LEU A 106 -2.70 3.02 -1.15
C LEU A 106 -3.11 1.54 -1.01
N MET A 107 -4.06 1.10 -1.84
CA MET A 107 -4.46 -0.30 -1.92
C MET A 107 -3.26 -1.18 -2.27
N PHE A 108 -2.50 -0.77 -3.29
CA PHE A 108 -1.30 -1.45 -3.75
C PHE A 108 -0.27 -1.59 -2.62
N LYS A 109 0.07 -0.49 -1.93
CA LYS A 109 1.04 -0.50 -0.82
C LYS A 109 0.65 -1.45 0.31
N GLY A 110 -0.60 -1.37 0.77
CA GLY A 110 -1.10 -2.24 1.85
C GLY A 110 -1.19 -3.70 1.42
N LEU A 111 -1.70 -3.96 0.21
CA LEU A 111 -1.84 -5.30 -0.34
C LEU A 111 -0.47 -5.95 -0.60
N HIS A 112 0.49 -5.21 -1.17
CA HIS A 112 1.86 -5.65 -1.38
C HIS A 112 2.51 -6.15 -0.08
N ALA A 113 2.42 -5.36 1.00
CA ALA A 113 2.98 -5.74 2.29
C ALA A 113 2.36 -7.03 2.87
N LEU A 114 1.07 -7.27 2.65
CA LEU A 114 0.35 -8.43 3.18
C LEU A 114 0.43 -9.67 2.27
N ALA A 115 0.40 -9.49 0.96
CA ALA A 115 0.45 -10.57 -0.01
C ALA A 115 1.84 -11.23 -0.02
N TYR A 116 2.90 -10.44 0.15
CA TYR A 116 4.28 -10.92 0.03
C TYR A 116 4.88 -11.44 1.32
N ARG A 117 4.21 -11.40 2.46
CA ARG A 117 4.78 -11.93 3.71
C ARG A 117 4.62 -13.44 3.81
N HIS A 118 5.53 -14.08 4.54
CA HIS A 118 5.42 -15.51 4.86
C HIS A 118 4.13 -15.83 5.66
N GLN A 119 3.76 -14.98 6.62
CA GLN A 119 2.63 -15.29 7.50
C GLN A 119 1.27 -15.30 6.78
N PRO A 120 0.38 -16.25 7.15
CA PRO A 120 -1.03 -16.15 6.79
C PRO A 120 -1.69 -14.91 7.43
N ILE A 121 -2.89 -14.57 6.99
CA ILE A 121 -3.70 -13.53 7.63
C ILE A 121 -4.08 -14.03 9.03
N THR A 122 -3.77 -13.26 10.07
CA THR A 122 -4.15 -13.59 11.45
C THR A 122 -5.64 -13.27 11.70
N PRO A 123 -6.27 -13.88 12.71
CA PRO A 123 -7.67 -13.56 13.05
C PRO A 123 -7.89 -12.08 13.39
N GLU A 124 -6.92 -11.42 14.04
CA GLU A 124 -6.97 -9.99 14.35
C GLU A 124 -6.97 -9.14 13.08
N GLU A 125 -6.08 -9.45 12.14
CA GLU A 125 -6.02 -8.75 10.86
C GLU A 125 -7.26 -9.00 10.01
N ALA A 126 -7.79 -10.22 10.03
CA ALA A 126 -9.06 -10.53 9.38
C ALA A 126 -10.21 -9.68 9.96
N GLY A 127 -10.22 -9.48 11.28
CA GLY A 127 -11.15 -8.57 11.95
C GLY A 127 -11.01 -7.11 11.50
N ILE A 128 -9.77 -6.62 11.35
CA ILE A 128 -9.47 -5.25 10.87
C ILE A 128 -9.89 -5.07 9.41
N LEU A 129 -9.55 -6.04 8.55
CA LEU A 129 -9.74 -5.96 7.09
C LEU A 129 -11.20 -6.14 6.69
N GLY A 130 -11.95 -6.93 7.46
CA GLY A 130 -13.27 -7.42 7.08
C GLY A 130 -13.24 -8.33 5.84
N GLU A 131 -14.42 -8.78 5.43
CA GLU A 131 -14.59 -9.75 4.33
C GLU A 131 -13.91 -9.30 3.03
N LYS A 132 -14.11 -8.04 2.63
CA LYS A 132 -13.54 -7.49 1.39
C LYS A 132 -12.01 -7.53 1.38
N GLY A 133 -11.38 -7.13 2.47
CA GLY A 133 -9.92 -7.11 2.56
C GLY A 133 -9.33 -8.52 2.63
N VAL A 134 -9.95 -9.42 3.38
CA VAL A 134 -9.55 -10.83 3.44
C VAL A 134 -9.67 -11.51 2.07
N HIS A 135 -10.78 -11.27 1.36
CA HIS A 135 -10.98 -11.77 0.01
C HIS A 135 -9.90 -11.26 -0.95
N LEU A 136 -9.65 -9.94 -0.97
CA LEU A 136 -8.62 -9.34 -1.84
C LEU A 136 -7.24 -9.95 -1.62
N ILE A 137 -6.80 -10.09 -0.36
CA ILE A 137 -5.47 -10.66 -0.06
C ILE A 137 -5.43 -12.14 -0.45
N THR A 138 -6.46 -12.90 -0.12
CA THR A 138 -6.52 -14.34 -0.43
C THR A 138 -6.49 -14.57 -1.94
N TYR A 139 -7.31 -13.81 -2.67
CA TYR A 139 -7.35 -13.83 -4.13
C TYR A 139 -5.99 -13.48 -4.73
N THR A 140 -5.37 -12.40 -4.25
CA THR A 140 -4.04 -11.96 -4.73
C THR A 140 -2.97 -13.01 -4.47
N ARG A 141 -2.95 -13.62 -3.27
CA ARG A 141 -2.00 -14.70 -2.95
C ARG A 141 -2.22 -15.92 -3.84
N GLU A 142 -3.46 -16.24 -4.20
CA GLU A 142 -3.75 -17.34 -5.13
C GLU A 142 -3.29 -17.01 -6.55
N LYS A 143 -3.52 -15.79 -7.04
CA LYS A 143 -2.99 -15.35 -8.33
C LYS A 143 -1.47 -15.37 -8.40
N ILE A 144 -0.79 -15.02 -7.31
CA ILE A 144 0.67 -15.17 -7.21
C ILE A 144 1.07 -16.65 -7.36
N ARG A 145 0.37 -17.59 -6.70
CA ARG A 145 0.64 -19.04 -6.84
C ARG A 145 0.40 -19.53 -8.27
N GLU A 146 -0.72 -19.15 -8.90
CA GLU A 146 -1.02 -19.50 -10.30
C GLU A 146 0.09 -19.06 -11.26
N ILE A 147 0.59 -17.83 -11.08
CA ILE A 147 1.70 -17.29 -11.88
C ILE A 147 3.01 -18.04 -11.60
N LEU A 148 3.30 -18.36 -10.34
CA LEU A 148 4.48 -19.18 -10.00
C LEU A 148 4.41 -20.57 -10.64
N HIS A 149 3.26 -21.24 -10.63
CA HIS A 149 3.07 -22.52 -11.32
C HIS A 149 3.28 -22.40 -12.84
N THR A 150 2.69 -21.38 -13.47
CA THR A 150 2.89 -21.10 -14.90
C THR A 150 4.38 -20.89 -15.21
N LEU A 151 5.07 -20.13 -14.36
CA LEU A 151 6.50 -19.87 -14.50
C LEU A 151 7.35 -21.13 -14.26
N ILE A 152 6.90 -22.04 -13.41
CA ILE A 152 7.57 -23.31 -13.15
C ILE A 152 7.47 -24.26 -14.36
N GLU A 153 6.30 -24.32 -14.99
CA GLU A 153 6.02 -25.17 -16.16
C GLU A 153 6.67 -24.66 -17.45
N GLY A 154 7.41 -23.55 -17.39
CA GLY A 154 8.10 -22.95 -18.52
C GLY A 154 7.27 -21.94 -19.30
N GLY A 155 6.03 -21.65 -18.86
CA GLY A 155 5.22 -20.56 -19.39
C GLY A 155 5.88 -19.20 -19.13
N SER A 156 5.49 -18.18 -19.89
CA SER A 156 5.85 -16.80 -19.63
C SER A 156 4.59 -15.97 -19.52
N PRO A 157 4.40 -15.16 -18.47
CA PRO A 157 3.36 -14.16 -18.48
C PRO A 157 3.65 -13.14 -19.59
N ASP A 158 2.60 -12.58 -20.17
CA ASP A 158 2.70 -11.53 -21.19
C ASP A 158 3.06 -10.19 -20.53
N ILE A 159 4.31 -10.09 -20.07
CA ILE A 159 4.87 -8.93 -19.38
C ILE A 159 6.20 -8.59 -20.04
N GLU A 160 6.34 -7.34 -20.46
CA GLU A 160 7.55 -6.84 -21.12
C GLU A 160 8.80 -7.04 -20.24
N GLY A 161 9.89 -7.51 -20.86
CA GLY A 161 11.17 -7.76 -20.17
C GLY A 161 11.23 -9.04 -19.32
N VAL A 162 10.10 -9.66 -18.98
CA VAL A 162 10.07 -10.90 -18.19
C VAL A 162 10.71 -12.09 -18.91
N PRO A 163 10.50 -12.34 -20.21
CA PRO A 163 11.19 -13.42 -20.92
C PRO A 163 12.72 -13.34 -20.81
N GLU A 164 13.28 -12.13 -20.92
CA GLU A 164 14.72 -11.91 -20.82
C GLU A 164 15.24 -12.14 -19.40
N LEU A 165 14.51 -11.67 -18.39
CA LEU A 165 14.83 -11.94 -16.99
C LEU A 165 14.78 -13.45 -16.67
N LEU A 166 13.81 -14.17 -17.22
CA LEU A 166 13.69 -15.62 -17.07
C LEU A 166 14.86 -16.37 -17.74
N ASN A 167 15.33 -15.89 -18.89
CA ASN A 167 16.52 -16.44 -19.56
C ASN A 167 17.78 -16.26 -18.71
N GLN A 168 17.93 -15.12 -18.02
CA GLN A 168 19.06 -14.88 -17.12
C GLN A 168 19.10 -15.83 -15.92
N LEU A 169 17.94 -16.33 -15.47
CA LEU A 169 17.87 -17.34 -14.41
C LEU A 169 18.26 -18.75 -14.88
N GLY A 170 18.14 -19.01 -16.17
CA GLY A 170 18.50 -20.27 -16.81
C GLY A 170 17.95 -21.49 -16.06
N ASN A 171 18.83 -22.46 -15.80
CA ASN A 171 18.46 -23.75 -15.20
C ASN A 171 18.04 -23.65 -13.71
N ARG A 172 18.29 -22.52 -13.05
CA ARG A 172 17.94 -22.32 -11.62
C ARG A 172 16.54 -21.79 -11.40
N ARG A 173 15.84 -21.43 -12.48
CA ARG A 173 14.46 -20.94 -12.48
C ARG A 173 13.52 -21.82 -11.65
N TRP A 174 13.61 -23.14 -11.82
CA TRP A 174 12.81 -24.11 -11.07
C TRP A 174 13.07 -24.01 -9.55
N GLU A 175 14.33 -24.04 -9.13
CA GLU A 175 14.72 -23.97 -7.72
C GLU A 175 14.19 -22.70 -7.06
N VAL A 176 14.30 -21.58 -7.78
CA VAL A 176 13.87 -20.26 -7.31
C VAL A 176 12.36 -20.24 -7.08
N PHE A 177 11.57 -20.66 -8.06
CA PHE A 177 10.11 -20.61 -7.93
C PHE A 177 9.54 -21.66 -6.99
N ALA A 178 10.14 -22.86 -6.95
CA ALA A 178 9.77 -23.89 -5.99
C ALA A 178 9.98 -23.41 -4.54
N GLN A 179 11.12 -22.76 -4.27
CA GLN A 179 11.39 -22.20 -2.94
C GLN A 179 10.38 -21.11 -2.53
N ILE A 180 9.90 -20.29 -3.47
CA ILE A 180 8.89 -19.27 -3.18
C ILE A 180 7.54 -19.91 -2.90
N LEU A 181 7.13 -20.92 -3.66
CA LEU A 181 5.92 -21.68 -3.38
C LEU A 181 5.98 -22.35 -2.01
N ASP A 182 7.14 -22.90 -1.63
CA ASP A 182 7.37 -23.44 -0.30
C ASP A 182 7.23 -22.35 0.77
N ASN A 183 7.80 -21.16 0.55
CA ASN A 183 7.65 -20.00 1.44
C ASN A 183 6.20 -19.50 1.57
N MET A 184 5.35 -19.74 0.56
CA MET A 184 3.92 -19.42 0.57
C MET A 184 3.04 -20.48 1.22
N SER A 185 3.59 -21.66 1.47
CA SER A 185 2.88 -22.80 2.04
C SER A 185 2.72 -22.61 3.56
N PRO A 186 1.59 -23.02 4.14
CA PRO A 186 1.38 -22.91 5.58
C PRO A 186 2.39 -23.78 6.32
N SER A 187 3.30 -23.15 7.06
CA SER A 187 4.37 -23.81 7.79
C SER A 187 4.11 -23.79 9.32
N ASP A 188 4.78 -24.72 9.99
CA ASP A 188 5.01 -24.90 11.42
C ASP A 188 5.20 -23.60 12.25
N GLU A 189 4.99 -23.67 13.57
CA GLU A 189 4.99 -22.54 14.53
C GLU A 189 6.15 -21.52 14.38
N LYS A 190 7.28 -21.93 13.79
CA LYS A 190 8.42 -21.04 13.51
C LYS A 190 8.16 -20.04 12.38
N SER A 191 7.44 -20.41 11.32
CA SER A 191 7.14 -19.50 10.19
C SER A 191 6.14 -18.41 10.56
N LYS A 192 5.28 -18.65 11.56
CA LYS A 192 4.38 -17.63 12.11
C LYS A 192 5.11 -16.39 12.63
N LYS A 193 6.40 -16.52 12.95
CA LYS A 193 7.25 -15.43 13.46
C LYS A 193 8.27 -14.90 12.46
N ASP A 194 8.28 -15.39 11.22
CA ASP A 194 9.28 -15.02 10.23
C ASP A 194 8.93 -13.68 9.56
N PRO A 195 9.64 -12.56 9.85
CA PRO A 195 9.30 -11.25 9.29
C PRO A 195 9.65 -11.11 7.80
N ARG A 196 10.24 -12.13 7.18
CA ARG A 196 10.71 -12.10 5.79
C ARG A 196 9.55 -12.16 4.78
N ASN A 197 9.83 -11.65 3.59
CA ASN A 197 8.92 -11.78 2.45
C ASN A 197 9.13 -13.13 1.75
N ILE A 198 8.12 -13.61 1.01
CA ILE A 198 8.09 -14.89 0.27
C ILE A 198 9.23 -15.02 -0.75
N PHE A 199 9.80 -13.89 -1.14
CA PHE A 199 10.92 -13.78 -2.08
C PHE A 199 12.28 -13.83 -1.39
N THR A 200 12.34 -13.82 -0.05
CA THR A 200 13.60 -13.83 0.68
C THR A 200 14.20 -15.22 0.61
N MET A 201 15.26 -15.36 -0.16
CA MET A 201 16.05 -16.58 -0.23
C MET A 201 16.91 -16.76 1.02
N CYS A 202 17.26 -17.99 1.38
CA CYS A 202 18.24 -18.22 2.44
C CYS A 202 19.53 -17.47 2.10
N PRO A 203 20.10 -16.69 3.03
CA PRO A 203 21.33 -15.96 2.76
C PRO A 203 22.43 -16.98 2.49
N PHE A 204 22.88 -17.04 1.23
CA PHE A 204 24.10 -17.75 0.87
C PHE A 204 25.25 -16.96 1.52
N ALA A 205 25.67 -17.38 2.72
CA ALA A 205 26.76 -16.74 3.43
C ALA A 205 28.00 -16.67 2.51
N LYS A 206 28.47 -15.43 2.24
CA LYS A 206 29.53 -15.08 1.27
C LYS A 206 29.16 -15.31 -0.20
N MET A 207 28.22 -14.52 -0.72
CA MET A 207 27.96 -14.46 -2.16
C MET A 207 29.15 -13.86 -2.92
N CYS A 208 29.60 -14.53 -3.98
CA CYS A 208 30.52 -13.92 -4.94
C CYS A 208 29.76 -12.90 -5.83
N GLY A 209 30.48 -12.07 -6.59
CA GLY A 209 29.87 -11.04 -7.44
C GLY A 209 28.85 -11.57 -8.45
N HIS A 210 29.01 -12.82 -8.92
CA HIS A 210 28.04 -13.49 -9.79
C HIS A 210 26.72 -13.78 -9.05
N CYS A 211 26.80 -14.29 -7.82
CA CYS A 211 25.61 -14.55 -6.99
C CYS A 211 24.87 -13.26 -6.62
N ALA A 212 25.58 -12.15 -6.39
CA ALA A 212 24.96 -10.85 -6.12
C ALA A 212 24.19 -10.29 -7.32
N GLN A 213 24.70 -10.49 -8.54
CA GLN A 213 24.00 -10.07 -9.77
C GLN A 213 22.71 -10.87 -9.97
N HIS A 214 22.74 -12.19 -9.71
CA HIS A 214 21.55 -13.04 -9.78
C HIS A 214 20.48 -12.62 -8.77
N GLU A 215 20.87 -12.26 -7.55
CA GLU A 215 19.93 -11.76 -6.53
C GLU A 215 19.22 -10.48 -6.99
N LYS A 216 19.93 -9.56 -7.65
CA LYS A 216 19.30 -8.37 -8.25
C LYS A 216 18.31 -8.76 -9.34
N THR A 217 18.70 -9.63 -10.26
CA THR A 217 17.80 -10.12 -11.33
C THR A 217 16.56 -10.80 -10.74
N HIS A 218 16.69 -11.58 -9.66
CA HIS A 218 15.55 -12.14 -8.93
C HIS A 218 14.61 -11.06 -8.40
N GLN A 219 15.15 -10.09 -7.66
CA GLN A 219 14.36 -9.00 -7.09
C GLN A 219 13.63 -8.19 -8.17
N TYR A 220 14.30 -7.89 -9.29
CA TYR A 220 13.68 -7.21 -10.42
C TYR A 220 12.57 -8.04 -11.07
N LEU A 221 12.79 -9.33 -11.29
CA LEU A 221 11.77 -10.22 -11.84
C LEU A 221 10.53 -10.26 -10.93
N PHE A 222 10.73 -10.37 -9.62
CA PHE A 222 9.63 -10.41 -8.66
C PHE A 222 8.89 -9.09 -8.61
N GLN A 223 9.62 -7.97 -8.64
CA GLN A 223 9.01 -6.66 -8.68
C GLN A 223 8.22 -6.43 -9.97
N ALA A 224 8.74 -6.84 -11.13
CA ALA A 224 8.06 -6.67 -12.42
C ALA A 224 6.81 -7.56 -12.53
N VAL A 225 6.94 -8.85 -12.22
CA VAL A 225 5.85 -9.83 -12.39
C VAL A 225 4.79 -9.65 -11.31
N PHE A 226 5.18 -9.68 -10.03
CA PHE A 226 4.18 -9.79 -8.96
C PHE A 226 3.54 -8.45 -8.63
N ASN A 227 4.21 -7.32 -8.87
CA ASN A 227 3.53 -6.03 -8.76
C ASN A 227 2.46 -5.90 -9.85
N ARG A 228 2.70 -6.46 -11.04
CA ARG A 228 1.67 -6.51 -12.08
C ARG A 228 0.48 -7.36 -11.63
N VAL A 229 0.72 -8.52 -11.01
CA VAL A 229 -0.35 -9.36 -10.45
C VAL A 229 -1.17 -8.60 -9.40
N ILE A 230 -0.52 -7.92 -8.46
CA ILE A 230 -1.21 -7.11 -7.44
C ILE A 230 -2.06 -6.03 -8.11
N HIS A 231 -1.49 -5.31 -9.07
CA HIS A 231 -2.19 -4.28 -9.81
C HIS A 231 -3.44 -4.84 -10.49
N ASP A 232 -3.30 -5.95 -11.22
CA ASP A 232 -4.41 -6.56 -11.97
C ASP A 232 -5.51 -7.10 -11.03
N CYS A 233 -5.14 -7.65 -9.87
CA CYS A 233 -6.12 -8.04 -8.83
C CYS A 233 -6.92 -6.84 -8.30
N ILE A 234 -6.28 -5.69 -8.08
CA ILE A 234 -6.96 -4.46 -7.68
C ILE A 234 -7.91 -3.99 -8.79
N MET A 235 -7.46 -4.03 -10.04
CA MET A 235 -8.27 -3.61 -11.20
C MET A 235 -9.53 -4.47 -11.36
N GLU A 236 -9.39 -5.77 -11.16
CA GLU A 236 -10.48 -6.75 -11.34
C GLU A 236 -11.53 -6.64 -10.23
N LEU A 237 -11.11 -6.53 -8.97
CA LEU A 237 -12.03 -6.46 -7.83
C LEU A 237 -12.54 -5.03 -7.54
N PHE A 238 -11.81 -4.00 -7.99
CA PHE A 238 -12.14 -2.58 -7.77
C PHE A 238 -11.99 -1.76 -9.07
N PRO A 239 -12.87 -1.97 -10.07
CA PRO A 239 -12.83 -1.25 -11.33
C PRO A 239 -13.13 0.25 -11.15
N ILE A 240 -12.56 1.11 -11.99
CA ILE A 240 -12.87 2.55 -12.00
C ILE A 240 -14.36 2.73 -12.33
N PRO A 241 -15.12 3.47 -11.51
CA PRO A 241 -16.44 3.93 -11.90
C PRO A 241 -16.32 4.86 -13.12
N SER A 242 -17.16 4.68 -14.12
CA SER A 242 -17.12 5.36 -15.43
C SER A 242 -17.36 6.89 -15.42
N ALA A 243 -17.22 7.58 -14.28
CA ALA A 243 -17.52 9.00 -14.14
C ALA A 243 -16.37 9.78 -13.47
N PRO A 244 -16.01 10.98 -13.97
CA PRO A 244 -14.92 11.77 -13.42
C PRO A 244 -15.44 12.58 -12.23
N ASN A 245 -14.69 12.63 -11.13
CA ASN A 245 -14.81 13.80 -10.26
C ASN A 245 -13.59 14.11 -9.38
N ILE A 246 -12.63 13.20 -9.20
CA ILE A 246 -11.37 13.51 -8.47
C ILE A 246 -10.12 12.87 -9.11
N GLN A 247 -10.31 11.89 -10.00
CA GLN A 247 -9.20 11.12 -10.61
C GLN A 247 -8.33 11.90 -11.60
N THR A 248 -8.83 12.99 -12.19
CA THR A 248 -8.08 13.78 -13.19
C THR A 248 -6.78 14.37 -12.64
N HIS A 249 -6.66 14.58 -11.33
CA HIS A 249 -5.42 15.12 -10.75
C HIS A 249 -4.33 14.06 -10.49
N TRP A 250 -4.70 12.77 -10.45
CA TRP A 250 -3.77 11.68 -10.11
C TRP A 250 -3.40 10.80 -11.31
N SER A 251 -4.22 10.80 -12.37
CA SER A 251 -3.93 10.04 -13.60
C SER A 251 -2.70 10.58 -14.35
N GLU A 252 -2.37 11.87 -14.21
CA GLU A 252 -1.24 12.49 -14.92
C GLU A 252 0.13 12.20 -14.29
N THR A 253 0.18 11.77 -13.01
CA THR A 253 1.43 11.41 -12.31
C THR A 253 1.72 9.91 -12.37
N GLN A 254 0.71 9.07 -12.62
CA GLN A 254 0.82 7.61 -12.51
C GLN A 254 1.55 6.91 -13.67
N THR A 255 1.64 7.51 -14.85
CA THR A 255 2.35 6.90 -15.99
C THR A 255 3.87 6.98 -15.87
N ASN A 256 4.43 7.86 -15.02
CA ASN A 256 5.87 8.09 -14.94
C ASN A 256 6.54 7.61 -13.64
N GLU A 257 5.79 7.30 -12.57
CA GLU A 257 6.38 6.98 -11.25
C GLU A 257 6.11 5.54 -10.75
N LEU A 258 5.39 4.71 -11.51
CA LEU A 258 5.23 3.28 -11.18
C LEU A 258 6.50 2.44 -11.44
N GLY A 259 7.55 3.06 -12.00
CA GLY A 259 8.90 2.54 -12.06
C GLY A 259 9.82 3.39 -11.19
N ILE A 260 10.58 2.74 -10.31
CA ILE A 260 11.73 3.29 -9.57
C ILE A 260 11.34 4.11 -8.32
N GLN A 261 11.11 3.40 -7.22
CA GLN A 261 11.75 3.78 -5.95
C GLN A 261 12.36 2.52 -5.34
N ALA A 262 13.63 2.31 -5.68
CA ALA A 262 14.51 1.39 -4.99
C ALA A 262 14.84 2.00 -3.62
N ASN A 263 14.63 1.24 -2.55
CA ASN A 263 15.32 1.51 -1.29
C ASN A 263 16.82 1.27 -1.54
N GLU A 264 17.60 2.35 -1.67
CA GLU A 264 19.05 2.26 -1.47
C GLU A 264 19.33 1.96 0.01
N PRO A 265 20.21 1.01 0.34
CA PRO A 265 20.71 0.87 1.70
C PRO A 265 21.76 1.96 1.97
N ASP A 266 21.55 2.75 3.01
CA ASP A 266 22.49 3.74 3.54
C ASP A 266 23.87 3.12 3.82
N THR A 267 24.87 3.47 3.02
CA THR A 267 26.28 3.31 3.38
C THR A 267 26.77 4.58 4.06
N HIS A 268 26.64 4.64 5.39
CA HIS A 268 27.46 5.55 6.20
C HIS A 268 28.89 5.03 6.24
N THR A 269 29.77 5.57 5.39
CA THR A 269 31.22 5.52 5.61
C THR A 269 31.60 6.57 6.65
N ASN A 270 31.78 6.12 7.89
CA ASN A 270 32.62 6.82 8.86
C ASN A 270 34.09 6.58 8.48
N THR A 271 34.73 7.58 7.89
CA THR A 271 36.19 7.71 7.91
C THR A 271 36.56 8.62 9.07
N GLU A 272 37.08 8.03 10.14
CA GLU A 272 37.89 8.73 11.14
C GLU A 272 39.25 9.08 10.53
N ASN A 273 39.70 10.31 10.77
CA ASN A 273 41.09 10.74 10.72
C ASN A 273 41.57 10.96 12.15
#